data_AF-A0A6S4GRY8-F1
#
_entry.id   AF-A0A6S4GRY8-F1
#
_cell.length_a   1.000
_cell.length_b   1.000
_cell.length_c   1.000
_cell.angle_alpha   90.00
_cell.angle_beta   90.00
_cell.angle_gamma   90.00
#
_symmetry.space_group_name_H-M   'P 1'
#
loop_
_entity.id
_entity.type
_entity.pdbx_description
1 polymer ?
#
loop_
_entity_poly.entity_id
_entity_poly.type
_entity_poly.pdbx_seq_one_letter_code
_entity_poly.pdbx_strand_id
1 'polypeptide(L)'
;MKSTSGFTIVEIIMAICIIGIISAISVVSYHKLRENAYDAVAKETLHQVETAFKAYTAGGNKIPMKHYTFYGFYDSPGGGRNEDGVKTYHGGGIGLAMHKANYLPNDLLNPLKNGPKKDPYLKNNIAFVTCGKNKVFFYIEVYNGGITERELRDRELALDCPSKTHSDWLAEHGLPFRGHGWATGLFRSKPRYIVAEIDFDNEPLDSD
;
A
#
# COMPACT_ATOMS: atom_id res chain seq x y z
N MET A 1 -9.32 -26.55 -64.58
CA MET A 1 -9.53 -25.09 -64.47
C MET A 1 -9.62 -24.74 -62.99
N LYS A 2 -8.76 -23.86 -62.46
CA LYS A 2 -8.82 -23.38 -61.07
C LYS A 2 -9.75 -22.17 -61.02
N SER A 3 -10.88 -22.28 -60.32
CA SER A 3 -11.77 -21.15 -60.02
C SER A 3 -11.14 -20.29 -58.93
N THR A 4 -10.54 -19.17 -59.30
CA THR A 4 -10.20 -18.11 -58.34
C THR A 4 -11.46 -17.34 -57.98
N SER A 5 -12.12 -17.71 -56.89
CA SER A 5 -13.15 -16.88 -56.28
C SER A 5 -12.48 -15.72 -55.55
N GLY A 6 -12.59 -14.52 -56.10
CA GLY A 6 -12.16 -13.29 -55.42
C GLY A 6 -13.18 -12.88 -54.36
N PHE A 7 -12.70 -12.36 -53.22
CA PHE A 7 -13.53 -11.72 -52.20
C PHE A 7 -14.20 -10.47 -52.77
N THR A 8 -15.47 -10.24 -52.45
CA THR A 8 -16.17 -9.02 -52.87
C THR A 8 -15.81 -7.85 -51.94
N ILE A 9 -15.82 -6.64 -52.48
CA ILE A 9 -15.59 -5.41 -51.69
C ILE A 9 -16.62 -5.31 -50.54
N VAL A 10 -17.86 -5.75 -50.79
CA VAL A 10 -18.94 -5.71 -49.79
C VAL A 10 -18.61 -6.59 -48.58
N GLU A 11 -18.05 -7.78 -48.80
CA GLU A 11 -17.67 -8.68 -47.70
C GLU A 11 -16.56 -8.07 -46.83
N ILE A 12 -15.59 -7.39 -47.43
CA ILE A 12 -14.53 -6.72 -46.67
C ILE A 12 -15.09 -5.50 -45.92
N ILE A 13 -15.98 -4.71 -46.53
CA ILE A 13 -16.61 -3.55 -45.88
C ILE A 13 -17.48 -3.97 -44.69
N MET A 14 -18.29 -5.01 -44.84
CA MET A 14 -19.11 -5.50 -43.74
C MET A 14 -18.23 -6.01 -42.59
N ALA A 15 -17.15 -6.73 -42.90
CA ALA A 15 -16.22 -7.24 -41.89
C ALA A 15 -15.57 -6.12 -41.07
N ILE A 16 -15.03 -5.06 -41.72
CA ILE A 16 -14.42 -3.95 -40.98
C ILE A 16 -15.45 -3.16 -40.15
N CYS A 17 -16.68 -3.03 -40.63
CA CYS A 17 -17.77 -2.39 -39.88
C CYS A 17 -18.10 -3.17 -38.60
N ILE A 18 -18.25 -4.50 -38.71
CA ILE A 18 -18.55 -5.36 -37.55
C ILE A 18 -17.38 -5.32 -36.54
N ILE A 19 -16.14 -5.46 -37.00
CA ILE A 19 -14.94 -5.41 -36.14
C ILE A 19 -14.85 -4.04 -35.45
N GLY A 20 -15.13 -2.94 -36.17
CA GLY A 20 -15.14 -1.59 -35.61
C GLY A 20 -16.13 -1.44 -34.46
N ILE A 21 -17.38 -1.88 -34.64
CA ILE A 21 -18.41 -1.81 -33.61
C ILE A 21 -18.03 -2.62 -32.37
N ILE A 22 -17.57 -3.87 -32.55
CA ILE A 22 -17.19 -4.75 -31.43
C ILE A 22 -15.97 -4.20 -30.69
N SER A 23 -14.98 -3.66 -31.41
CA SER A 23 -13.78 -3.06 -30.80
C SER A 23 -14.13 -1.86 -29.91
N ALA A 24 -15.05 -0.99 -30.35
CA ALA A 24 -15.43 0.20 -29.61
C ALA A 24 -16.11 -0.15 -28.28
N ILE A 25 -17.06 -1.09 -28.29
CA ILE A 25 -17.75 -1.55 -27.07
C ILE A 25 -16.78 -2.22 -26.10
N SER A 26 -15.87 -3.05 -26.62
CA SER A 26 -14.90 -3.81 -25.82
C SER A 26 -13.92 -2.92 -25.08
N VAL A 27 -13.49 -1.79 -25.68
CA VAL A 27 -12.55 -0.86 -25.05
C VAL A 27 -13.18 -0.22 -23.80
N VAL A 28 -14.43 0.22 -23.87
CA VAL A 28 -15.10 0.91 -22.76
C VAL A 28 -15.31 -0.02 -21.55
N SER A 29 -15.68 -1.28 -21.79
CA SER A 29 -15.90 -2.26 -20.71
C SER A 29 -14.59 -2.75 -20.09
N TYR A 30 -13.52 -2.85 -20.88
CA TYR A 30 -12.21 -3.32 -20.44
C TYR A 30 -11.61 -2.46 -19.32
N HIS A 31 -11.73 -1.14 -19.40
CA HIS A 31 -11.19 -0.24 -18.36
C HIS A 31 -11.76 -0.53 -16.98
N LYS A 32 -13.09 -0.65 -16.87
CA LYS A 32 -13.76 -0.93 -15.60
C LYS A 32 -13.44 -2.33 -15.06
N LEU A 33 -13.35 -3.32 -15.94
CA LEU A 33 -12.95 -4.68 -15.55
C LEU A 33 -11.52 -4.71 -14.99
N ARG A 34 -10.59 -3.98 -15.61
CA ARG A 34 -9.22 -3.87 -15.14
C ARG A 34 -9.14 -3.19 -13.77
N GLU A 35 -9.88 -2.12 -13.55
CA GLU A 35 -9.94 -1.44 -12.23
C GLU A 35 -10.48 -2.38 -11.14
N ASN A 36 -11.57 -3.10 -11.43
CA ASN A 36 -12.15 -4.05 -10.48
C ASN A 36 -11.21 -5.23 -10.18
N ALA A 37 -10.52 -5.74 -11.20
CA ALA A 37 -9.52 -6.79 -11.04
C ALA A 37 -8.35 -6.32 -10.18
N TYR A 38 -7.87 -5.09 -10.40
CA TYR A 38 -6.84 -4.48 -9.57
C TYR A 38 -7.30 -4.35 -8.11
N ASP A 39 -8.49 -3.82 -7.86
CA ASP A 39 -9.02 -3.65 -6.49
C ASP A 39 -9.14 -5.01 -5.77
N ALA A 40 -9.53 -6.07 -6.48
CA ALA A 40 -9.57 -7.43 -5.94
C ALA A 40 -8.17 -7.97 -5.59
N VAL A 41 -7.19 -7.75 -6.46
CA VAL A 41 -5.79 -8.13 -6.22
C VAL A 41 -5.20 -7.34 -5.06
N ALA A 42 -5.48 -6.04 -4.95
CA ALA A 42 -5.04 -5.21 -3.84
C ALA A 42 -5.61 -5.72 -2.50
N LYS A 43 -6.89 -6.09 -2.48
CA LYS A 43 -7.53 -6.66 -1.29
C LYS A 43 -6.87 -7.98 -0.86
N GLU A 44 -6.65 -8.88 -1.81
CA GLU A 44 -6.00 -10.17 -1.54
C GLU A 44 -4.55 -9.98 -1.06
N THR A 45 -3.81 -9.09 -1.72
CA THR A 45 -2.44 -8.73 -1.34
C THR A 45 -2.39 -8.20 0.09
N LEU A 46 -3.32 -7.32 0.47
CA LEU A 46 -3.38 -6.76 1.81
C LEU A 46 -3.70 -7.83 2.86
N HIS A 47 -4.58 -8.78 2.55
CA HIS A 47 -4.89 -9.91 3.43
C HIS A 47 -3.67 -10.83 3.64
N GLN A 48 -2.87 -11.05 2.59
CA GLN A 48 -1.61 -11.78 2.70
C GLN A 48 -0.60 -11.04 3.58
N VAL A 49 -0.47 -9.71 3.42
CA VAL A 49 0.37 -8.88 4.29
C VAL A 49 -0.10 -8.95 5.73
N GLU A 50 -1.40 -8.86 5.99
CA GLU A 50 -1.95 -8.95 7.35
C GLU A 50 -1.64 -10.29 8.01
N THR A 51 -1.85 -11.38 7.29
CA THR A 51 -1.57 -12.73 7.78
C THR A 51 -0.09 -12.92 8.06
N ALA A 52 0.77 -12.49 7.13
CA ALA A 52 2.21 -12.58 7.27
C ALA A 52 2.74 -11.70 8.40
N PHE A 53 2.19 -10.49 8.57
CA PHE A 53 2.58 -9.59 9.65
C PHE A 53 2.21 -10.16 11.02
N LYS A 54 1.00 -10.70 11.17
CA LYS A 54 0.58 -11.38 12.41
C LYS A 54 1.48 -12.57 12.73
N ALA A 55 1.85 -13.36 11.72
CA ALA A 55 2.78 -14.48 11.90
C ALA A 55 4.21 -14.02 12.22
N TYR A 56 4.65 -12.90 11.62
CA TYR A 56 5.95 -12.30 11.87
C TYR A 56 6.08 -11.82 13.32
N THR A 57 5.07 -11.11 13.84
CA THR A 57 5.06 -10.66 15.24
C THR A 57 4.86 -11.82 16.22
N ALA A 58 3.99 -12.78 15.92
CA ALA A 58 3.81 -13.99 16.72
C ALA A 58 5.08 -14.86 16.78
N GLY A 59 5.93 -14.78 15.76
CA GLY A 59 7.27 -15.39 15.73
C GLY A 59 8.31 -14.70 16.63
N GLY A 60 7.92 -13.67 17.40
CA GLY A 60 8.79 -12.92 18.31
C GLY A 60 9.52 -11.74 17.66
N ASN A 61 9.24 -11.41 16.40
CA ASN A 61 9.86 -10.26 15.76
C ASN A 61 9.21 -8.96 16.25
N LYS A 62 10.02 -8.09 16.86
CA LYS A 62 9.57 -6.79 17.37
C LYS A 62 9.43 -5.77 16.25
N ILE A 63 8.49 -4.83 16.42
CA ILE A 63 8.24 -3.75 15.47
C ILE A 63 8.65 -2.43 16.12
N PRO A 64 9.90 -1.98 15.94
CA PRO A 64 10.33 -0.69 16.47
C PRO A 64 9.62 0.46 15.77
N MET A 65 9.08 1.39 16.56
CA MET A 65 8.44 2.60 16.04
C MET A 65 9.43 3.45 15.27
N LYS A 66 8.95 4.10 14.20
CA LYS A 66 9.74 4.95 13.30
C LYS A 66 11.00 4.30 12.71
N HIS A 67 11.12 2.96 12.73
CA HIS A 67 12.28 2.28 12.14
C HIS A 67 12.11 2.02 10.64
N TYR A 68 10.90 1.63 10.23
CA TYR A 68 10.56 1.31 8.83
C TYR A 68 9.94 2.50 8.11
N THR A 69 10.20 2.61 6.81
CA THR A 69 9.68 3.68 5.94
C THR A 69 8.18 3.55 5.69
N PHE A 70 7.47 4.67 5.66
CA PHE A 70 6.01 4.67 5.46
C PHE A 70 5.56 4.20 4.07
N TYR A 71 6.19 4.67 2.99
CA TYR A 71 5.73 4.45 1.61
C TYR A 71 6.58 3.45 0.82
N GLY A 72 7.51 2.76 1.50
CA GLY A 72 8.53 1.91 0.89
C GLY A 72 8.46 0.49 1.42
N PHE A 73 7.44 -0.30 1.07
CA PHE A 73 7.22 -1.62 1.70
C PHE A 73 8.40 -2.59 1.52
N TYR A 74 9.07 -2.57 0.37
CA TYR A 74 10.29 -3.37 0.11
C TYR A 74 11.56 -2.52 -0.04
N ASP A 75 11.56 -1.28 0.48
CA ASP A 75 12.73 -0.42 0.36
C ASP A 75 13.93 -1.04 1.10
N SER A 76 15.10 -0.94 0.48
CA SER A 76 16.34 -1.39 1.12
C SER A 76 16.65 -0.51 2.34
N PRO A 77 17.30 -1.07 3.39
CA PRO A 77 17.76 -0.27 4.52
C PRO A 77 18.68 0.87 4.05
N GLY A 78 18.63 2.01 4.73
CA GLY A 78 19.31 3.23 4.29
C GLY A 78 19.70 4.14 5.45
N GLY A 79 20.31 5.29 5.12
CA GLY A 79 20.87 6.22 6.11
C GLY A 79 19.90 6.88 7.09
N GLY A 80 18.58 6.66 6.91
CA GLY A 80 17.53 7.21 7.75
C GLY A 80 17.54 8.73 7.85
N ARG A 81 16.81 9.26 8.83
CA ARG A 81 16.94 10.65 9.27
C ARG A 81 17.29 10.66 10.75
N ASN A 82 18.06 11.65 11.19
CA ASN A 82 18.29 11.84 12.61
C ASN A 82 17.16 12.71 13.16
N GLU A 83 16.39 12.14 14.07
CA GLU A 83 15.40 12.85 14.90
C GLU A 83 15.92 12.82 16.34
N ASP A 84 16.20 13.98 16.93
CA ASP A 84 16.65 14.11 18.32
C ASP A 84 17.86 13.22 18.71
N GLY A 85 18.78 13.00 17.76
CA GLY A 85 19.98 12.17 17.97
C GLY A 85 19.78 10.67 17.74
N VAL A 86 18.56 10.23 17.42
CA VAL A 86 18.20 8.85 17.10
C VAL A 86 17.89 8.72 15.61
N LYS A 87 18.37 7.64 14.97
CA LYS A 87 18.06 7.37 13.57
C LYS A 87 16.65 6.80 13.40
N THR A 88 15.82 7.46 12.61
CA THR A 88 14.50 6.99 12.16
C THR A 88 14.54 6.58 10.69
N TYR A 89 13.62 5.72 10.26
CA TYR A 89 13.41 5.24 8.88
C TYR A 89 14.66 4.61 8.24
N HIS A 90 15.54 4.02 9.05
CA HIS A 90 16.81 3.46 8.60
C HIS A 90 16.74 1.95 8.30
N GLY A 91 15.69 1.26 8.77
CA GLY A 91 15.46 -0.17 8.56
C GLY A 91 14.99 -0.55 7.16
N GLY A 92 14.65 0.42 6.32
CA GLY A 92 14.01 0.21 5.02
C GLY A 92 12.53 -0.13 5.18
N GLY A 93 12.01 -0.98 4.30
CA GLY A 93 10.62 -1.42 4.29
C GLY A 93 10.33 -2.62 5.20
N ILE A 94 9.20 -2.58 5.90
CA ILE A 94 8.74 -3.70 6.75
C ILE A 94 8.49 -4.98 5.92
N GLY A 95 8.01 -4.85 4.68
CA GLY A 95 7.85 -5.97 3.75
C GLY A 95 9.17 -6.66 3.42
N LEU A 96 10.26 -5.90 3.28
CA LEU A 96 11.60 -6.47 3.10
C LEU A 96 12.06 -7.25 4.36
N ALA A 97 11.76 -6.74 5.56
CA ALA A 97 12.07 -7.46 6.80
C ALA A 97 11.28 -8.77 6.90
N MET A 98 9.96 -8.73 6.64
CA MET A 98 9.12 -9.93 6.60
C MET A 98 9.58 -10.93 5.53
N HIS A 99 10.02 -10.46 4.36
CA HIS A 99 10.57 -11.30 3.32
C HIS A 99 11.88 -11.98 3.74
N LYS A 100 12.81 -11.24 4.35
CA LYS A 100 14.07 -11.79 4.87
C LYS A 100 13.84 -12.86 5.94
N ALA A 101 12.74 -12.73 6.68
CA ALA A 101 12.31 -13.72 7.67
C ALA A 101 11.42 -14.84 7.08
N ASN A 102 11.28 -14.93 5.75
CA ASN A 102 10.51 -15.94 5.02
C ASN A 102 8.99 -15.92 5.24
N TYR A 103 8.41 -14.80 5.64
CA TYR A 103 6.96 -14.65 5.82
C TYR A 103 6.24 -14.12 4.56
N LEU A 104 6.96 -13.42 3.68
CA LEU A 104 6.43 -12.87 2.44
C LEU A 104 7.34 -13.15 1.25
N PRO A 105 6.77 -13.28 0.03
CA PRO A 105 7.57 -13.28 -1.18
C PRO A 105 8.07 -11.85 -1.50
N ASN A 106 9.06 -11.70 -2.37
CA ASN A 106 9.61 -10.40 -2.76
C ASN A 106 8.87 -9.74 -3.94
N ASP A 107 7.96 -10.46 -4.58
CA ASP A 107 7.27 -10.07 -5.80
C ASP A 107 5.80 -9.65 -5.55
N LEU A 108 5.41 -9.53 -4.28
CA LEU A 108 4.05 -9.21 -3.86
C LEU A 108 3.49 -7.90 -4.48
N LEU A 109 4.36 -6.93 -4.81
CA LEU A 109 3.96 -5.68 -5.46
C LEU A 109 3.85 -5.76 -6.99
N ASN A 110 4.31 -6.85 -7.63
CA ASN A 110 4.27 -6.99 -9.09
C ASN A 110 2.86 -6.83 -9.67
N PRO A 111 1.82 -7.45 -9.09
CA PRO A 111 0.45 -7.26 -9.55
C PRO A 111 -0.06 -5.83 -9.38
N LEU A 112 0.52 -5.07 -8.44
CA LEU A 112 0.08 -3.71 -8.10
C LEU A 112 0.70 -2.61 -8.98
N LYS A 113 1.73 -2.92 -9.78
CA LYS A 113 2.48 -1.93 -10.59
C LYS A 113 1.64 -1.02 -11.48
N ASN A 114 0.46 -1.49 -11.89
CA ASN A 114 -0.45 -0.81 -12.81
C ASN A 114 -1.65 -0.13 -12.13
N GLY A 115 -1.56 0.06 -10.81
CA GLY A 115 -2.57 0.71 -9.98
C GLY A 115 -2.72 2.22 -10.15
N PRO A 116 -3.65 2.81 -9.40
CA PRO A 116 -3.92 4.23 -9.40
C PRO A 116 -2.75 5.00 -8.77
N LYS A 117 -2.51 6.22 -9.26
CA LYS A 117 -1.40 7.08 -8.82
C LYS A 117 -1.93 8.43 -8.31
N LYS A 118 -3.08 8.43 -7.65
CA LYS A 118 -3.65 9.66 -7.08
C LYS A 118 -2.87 10.06 -5.84
N ASP A 119 -2.32 9.11 -5.09
CA ASP A 119 -1.35 9.37 -4.04
C ASP A 119 0.06 9.53 -4.65
N PRO A 120 0.66 10.74 -4.63
CA PRO A 120 1.95 10.98 -5.25
C PRO A 120 3.12 10.34 -4.49
N TYR A 121 2.91 9.94 -3.23
CA TYR A 121 3.95 9.36 -2.38
C TYR A 121 3.90 7.84 -2.37
N LEU A 122 2.71 7.25 -2.31
CA LEU A 122 2.55 5.79 -2.21
C LEU A 122 2.94 5.06 -3.50
N LYS A 123 2.64 5.61 -4.69
CA LYS A 123 3.09 5.12 -6.01
C LYS A 123 2.99 3.59 -6.19
N ASN A 124 1.80 3.01 -6.02
CA ASN A 124 1.54 1.57 -6.19
C ASN A 124 2.33 0.66 -5.21
N ASN A 125 2.72 1.22 -4.06
CA ASN A 125 3.34 0.51 -2.95
C ASN A 125 2.31 0.23 -1.84
N ILE A 126 2.73 -0.43 -0.77
CA ILE A 126 1.92 -0.66 0.43
C ILE A 126 2.43 0.29 1.51
N ALA A 127 1.52 1.07 2.09
CA ALA A 127 1.88 1.95 3.18
C ALA A 127 1.96 1.17 4.48
N PHE A 128 2.85 1.59 5.37
CA PHE A 128 2.97 1.06 6.73
C PHE A 128 3.04 2.22 7.72
N VAL A 129 2.07 2.31 8.62
CA VAL A 129 2.02 3.37 9.64
C VAL A 129 1.84 2.73 11.01
N THR A 130 2.69 3.09 11.97
CA THR A 130 2.53 2.70 13.37
C THR A 130 1.62 3.68 14.11
N CYS A 131 0.80 3.16 15.02
CA CYS A 131 -0.12 3.91 15.88
C CYS A 131 0.13 3.54 17.36
N GLY A 132 1.14 4.18 17.94
CA GLY A 132 1.72 3.77 19.22
C GLY A 132 2.43 2.41 19.11
N LYS A 133 2.57 1.74 20.26
CA LYS A 133 3.36 0.51 20.40
C LYS A 133 2.75 -0.75 19.77
N ASN A 134 1.42 -0.84 19.77
CA ASN A 134 0.70 -2.11 19.60
C ASN A 134 -0.30 -2.12 18.42
N LYS A 135 -0.34 -1.06 17.61
CA LYS A 135 -1.26 -0.99 16.46
C LYS A 135 -0.55 -0.49 15.23
N VAL A 136 -0.82 -1.11 14.09
CA VAL A 136 -0.33 -0.68 12.78
C VAL A 136 -1.45 -0.62 11.76
N PHE A 137 -1.24 0.23 10.76
CA PHE A 137 -2.09 0.38 9.59
C PHE A 137 -1.27 0.00 8.35
N PHE A 138 -1.82 -0.91 7.57
CA PHE A 138 -1.38 -1.17 6.20
C PHE A 138 -2.44 -0.67 5.24
N TYR A 139 -2.03 0.02 4.18
CA TYR A 139 -3.00 0.43 3.16
C TYR A 139 -2.43 0.50 1.75
N ILE A 140 -3.32 0.27 0.78
CA ILE A 140 -3.02 0.23 -0.66
C ILE A 140 -3.99 1.14 -1.38
N GLU A 141 -3.48 1.97 -2.30
CA GLU A 141 -4.34 2.80 -3.15
C GLU A 141 -5.14 1.95 -4.15
N VAL A 142 -6.44 2.22 -4.25
CA VAL A 142 -7.40 1.52 -5.11
C VAL A 142 -8.27 2.47 -5.92
N TYR A 143 -8.88 1.96 -6.99
CA TYR A 143 -9.71 2.78 -7.88
C TYR A 143 -11.06 3.12 -7.24
N ASN A 144 -11.77 2.10 -6.73
CA ASN A 144 -13.19 2.22 -6.39
C ASN A 144 -13.52 1.68 -4.98
N GLY A 145 -13.05 0.49 -4.60
CA GLY A 145 -13.57 -0.29 -3.46
C GLY A 145 -13.12 0.09 -2.03
N GLY A 146 -12.30 1.13 -1.87
CA GLY A 146 -11.69 1.52 -0.59
C GLY A 146 -12.39 2.65 0.16
N ILE A 147 -11.84 3.05 1.31
CA ILE A 147 -12.20 4.28 2.04
C ILE A 147 -11.48 5.49 1.45
N THR A 148 -12.01 6.68 1.67
CA THR A 148 -11.38 7.93 1.24
C THR A 148 -10.18 8.30 2.12
N GLU A 149 -9.29 9.15 1.60
CA GLU A 149 -8.22 9.77 2.41
C GLU A 149 -8.74 10.42 3.69
N ARG A 150 -9.92 11.04 3.63
CA ARG A 150 -10.55 11.68 4.79
C ARG A 150 -10.93 10.64 5.84
N GLU A 151 -11.61 9.58 5.45
CA GLU A 151 -12.01 8.51 6.36
C GLU A 151 -10.80 7.79 6.97
N LEU A 152 -9.74 7.56 6.19
CA LEU A 152 -8.49 6.98 6.72
C LEU A 152 -7.90 7.91 7.79
N ARG A 153 -7.83 9.22 7.52
CA ARG A 153 -7.33 10.19 8.48
C ARG A 153 -8.19 10.30 9.72
N ASP A 154 -9.51 10.28 9.57
CA ASP A 154 -10.42 10.36 10.72
C ASP A 154 -10.21 9.16 11.64
N ARG A 155 -9.89 7.97 11.11
CA ARG A 155 -9.49 6.79 11.92
C ARG A 155 -8.16 6.98 12.63
N GLU A 156 -7.13 7.44 11.92
CA GLU A 156 -5.82 7.71 12.52
C GLU A 156 -5.89 8.80 13.61
N LEU A 157 -6.74 9.79 13.40
CA LEU A 157 -6.94 10.91 14.32
C LEU A 157 -7.75 10.56 15.55
N ALA A 158 -8.79 9.73 15.39
CA ALA A 158 -9.56 9.24 16.51
C ALA A 158 -8.70 8.48 17.53
N LEU A 159 -7.59 7.90 17.08
CA LEU A 159 -6.63 7.18 17.91
C LEU A 159 -5.39 8.01 18.27
N ASP A 160 -5.32 9.26 17.83
CA ASP A 160 -4.18 10.16 17.99
C ASP A 160 -2.84 9.52 17.58
N CYS A 161 -2.87 8.72 16.49
CA CYS A 161 -1.74 7.88 16.08
C CYS A 161 -0.42 8.66 15.93
N PRO A 162 -0.36 9.84 15.28
CA PRO A 162 0.90 10.56 15.10
C PRO A 162 1.51 10.99 16.45
N SER A 163 0.69 11.54 17.35
CA SER A 163 1.13 12.00 18.66
C SER A 163 1.53 10.83 19.55
N LYS A 164 0.69 9.79 19.58
CA LYS A 164 0.93 8.58 20.37
C LYS A 164 2.21 7.87 19.94
N THR A 165 2.39 7.63 18.64
CA THR A 165 3.63 7.04 18.11
C THR A 165 4.84 7.88 18.47
N HIS A 166 4.75 9.21 18.35
CA HIS A 166 5.87 10.07 18.68
C HIS A 166 6.20 10.08 20.17
N SER A 167 5.19 10.19 21.05
CA SER A 167 5.37 10.19 22.49
C SER A 167 5.91 8.85 22.99
N ASP A 168 5.36 7.74 22.51
CA ASP A 168 5.80 6.39 22.88
C ASP A 168 7.23 6.15 22.41
N TRP A 169 7.59 6.61 21.22
CA TRP A 169 8.96 6.53 20.69
C TRP A 169 9.95 7.39 21.51
N LEU A 170 9.57 8.61 21.91
CA LEU A 170 10.41 9.44 22.78
C LEU A 170 10.65 8.75 24.12
N ALA A 171 9.59 8.17 24.71
CA ALA A 171 9.68 7.46 25.99
C ALA A 171 10.61 6.24 25.91
N GLU A 172 10.56 5.48 24.81
CA GLU A 172 11.44 4.32 24.58
C GLU A 172 12.92 4.69 24.43
N HIS A 173 13.22 5.92 24.00
CA HIS A 173 14.58 6.40 23.83
C HIS A 173 15.05 7.32 24.97
N GLY A 174 14.26 7.45 26.05
CA GLY A 174 14.58 8.31 27.20
C GLY A 174 14.62 9.80 26.86
N LEU A 175 13.94 10.22 25.79
CA LEU A 175 13.93 11.60 25.32
C LEU A 175 12.79 12.39 25.99
N PRO A 176 13.01 13.68 26.32
CA PRO A 176 11.96 14.50 26.92
C PRO A 176 10.81 14.72 25.93
N PHE A 177 9.58 14.78 26.45
CA PHE A 177 8.42 15.13 25.63
C PHE A 177 8.63 16.50 24.97
N ARG A 178 8.49 16.55 23.64
CA ARG A 178 8.43 17.79 22.88
C ARG A 178 7.11 17.83 22.14
N GLY A 179 6.47 19.00 22.16
CA GLY A 179 5.30 19.24 21.33
C GLY A 179 5.68 19.04 19.86
N HIS A 180 4.97 18.16 19.18
CA HIS A 180 5.10 17.99 17.74
C HIS A 180 3.80 18.47 17.07
N GLY A 181 3.95 19.11 15.92
CA GLY A 181 2.83 19.53 15.09
C GLY A 181 2.95 18.80 13.76
N TRP A 182 1.86 18.19 13.32
CA TRP A 182 1.76 17.58 12.01
C TRP A 182 0.84 18.47 11.16
N ALA A 183 1.34 18.92 10.01
CA ALA A 183 0.54 19.70 9.08
C ALA A 183 -0.34 18.75 8.26
N THR A 184 -1.63 19.05 8.22
CA THR A 184 -2.58 18.29 7.41
C THR A 184 -2.95 19.02 6.14
N GLY A 185 -2.87 18.31 5.02
CA GLY A 185 -3.54 18.70 3.78
C GLY A 185 -4.18 17.47 3.15
N LEU A 186 -5.40 17.60 2.65
CA LEU A 186 -6.00 16.55 1.81
C LEU A 186 -5.47 16.68 0.39
N PHE A 187 -5.22 15.56 -0.29
CA PHE A 187 -4.84 15.58 -1.69
C PHE A 187 -6.00 16.05 -2.56
N ARG A 188 -5.71 16.94 -3.51
CA ARG A 188 -6.68 17.36 -4.54
C ARG A 188 -7.19 16.18 -5.38
N SER A 189 -6.36 15.16 -5.53
CA SER A 189 -6.61 13.94 -6.32
C SER A 189 -7.58 12.96 -5.64
N LYS A 190 -7.85 13.12 -4.33
CA LYS A 190 -8.78 12.31 -3.54
C LYS A 190 -8.57 10.79 -3.75
N PRO A 191 -7.41 10.25 -3.34
CA PRO A 191 -7.13 8.83 -3.39
C PRO A 191 -8.11 8.04 -2.50
N ARG A 192 -8.27 6.75 -2.82
CA ARG A 192 -9.02 5.78 -2.03
C ARG A 192 -8.10 4.64 -1.63
N TYR A 193 -8.34 4.07 -0.47
CA TYR A 193 -7.45 3.06 0.11
C TYR A 193 -8.23 1.87 0.66
N ILE A 194 -7.73 0.66 0.44
CA ILE A 194 -8.11 -0.49 1.27
C ILE A 194 -7.11 -0.51 2.43
N VAL A 195 -7.64 -0.66 3.65
CA VAL A 195 -6.88 -0.53 4.89
C VAL A 195 -7.04 -1.78 5.73
N ALA A 196 -5.93 -2.28 6.27
CA ALA A 196 -5.89 -3.32 7.27
C ALA A 196 -5.32 -2.73 8.56
N GLU A 197 -6.08 -2.89 9.64
CA GLU A 197 -5.72 -2.42 10.97
C GLU A 197 -5.36 -3.65 11.79
N ILE A 198 -4.15 -3.68 12.33
CA ILE A 198 -3.65 -4.83 13.05
C ILE A 198 -3.21 -4.38 14.44
N ASP A 199 -3.86 -4.95 15.45
CA ASP A 199 -3.37 -4.94 16.81
C ASP A 199 -2.39 -6.09 17.01
N PHE A 200 -1.23 -5.79 17.59
CA PHE A 200 -0.17 -6.74 17.87
C PHE A 200 0.47 -6.43 19.22
N ASP A 201 0.94 -7.46 19.92
CA ASP A 201 1.64 -7.28 21.18
C ASP A 201 3.11 -7.02 20.91
N ASN A 202 3.58 -5.82 21.29
CA ASN A 202 4.98 -5.43 21.23
C ASN A 202 5.49 -5.34 22.66
N GLU A 203 6.09 -6.43 23.15
CA GLU A 203 6.63 -6.48 24.51
C GLU A 203 7.74 -5.40 24.66
N PRO A 204 7.73 -4.59 25.75
CA PRO A 204 8.65 -3.46 25.90
C PRO A 204 10.11 -3.87 25.70
N LEU A 205 10.90 -2.95 25.15
CA LEU A 205 12.35 -3.03 25.14
C LEU A 205 12.85 -2.76 26.56
N ASP A 206 12.60 -3.68 27.49
CA ASP A 206 13.33 -3.66 28.75
C ASP A 206 14.78 -4.06 28.46
N SER A 207 15.66 -3.22 29.00
CA SER A 207 17.10 -3.17 28.79
C SER A 207 17.82 -4.45 29.21
N ASP A 208 18.47 -5.10 28.25
CA ASP A 208 19.70 -5.89 28.50
C ASP A 208 20.91 -5.08 28.02
#